data_AF-A0A9P0MDL4-F1
#
_entry.id   AF-A0A9P0MDL4-F1
#
_cell.length_a   1.000
_cell.length_b   1.000
_cell.length_c   1.000
_cell.angle_alpha   90.00
_cell.angle_beta   90.00
_cell.angle_gamma   90.00
#
_symmetry.space_group_name_H-M   'P 1'
#
loop_
_entity.id
_entity.type
_entity.pdbx_description
1 polymer ?
#
loop_
_entity_poly.entity_id
_entity_poly.type
_entity_poly.pdbx_seq_one_letter_code
_entity_poly.pdbx_strand_id
1 'polypeptide(L)'
;MKQNKEQANAAATGSGSAAGSASQAEQPEPPQEVQIHPHDQPITNCYQLFLNIRKQIAKRRRGLFPVQPKPPQGFKDYLMNRCTYVLAGSRPTTPNINYPQNLPPPIKDLFTEQEKERYRLRTQHVIEKEKLVLSVEQEILRVHGRAARALANQSLPFSVCTILRDEEVYNLITPEQEEKDRNARSRYNGRLFLSWLQDVDDKWEKIKEHMLLRHHNEAESLHAVQKMDWEWKMKELSLCDRKSTPKIEDTHVPMVHVSDDFDLLPA
;
A
#
# COMPACT_ATOMS: atom_id res chain seq x y z
N MET A 1 51.24 4.48 -27.69
CA MET A 1 52.30 5.51 -27.59
C MET A 1 51.88 6.67 -28.47
N LYS A 2 51.96 7.90 -27.92
CA LYS A 2 52.36 9.16 -28.58
C LYS A 2 51.91 9.38 -30.03
N GLN A 3 51.32 10.48 -30.44
CA GLN A 3 51.30 11.87 -29.98
C GLN A 3 50.32 12.56 -30.96
N ASN A 4 49.48 13.52 -30.54
CA ASN A 4 49.80 14.96 -30.54
C ASN A 4 50.17 15.46 -31.95
N LYS A 5 49.72 16.61 -32.46
CA LYS A 5 49.26 17.84 -31.82
C LYS A 5 49.01 18.83 -32.98
N GLU A 6 48.15 19.82 -32.74
CA GLU A 6 48.34 21.22 -33.19
C GLU A 6 48.33 21.52 -34.71
N GLN A 7 47.95 22.69 -35.21
CA GLN A 7 47.48 23.96 -34.67
C GLN A 7 46.97 24.76 -35.89
N ALA A 8 45.99 25.64 -35.66
CA ALA A 8 45.96 27.07 -36.03
C ALA A 8 46.25 27.48 -37.50
N ASN A 9 45.77 28.58 -38.05
CA ASN A 9 44.98 29.73 -37.60
C ASN A 9 44.62 30.53 -38.87
N ALA A 10 43.71 31.50 -38.70
CA ALA A 10 43.65 32.79 -39.42
C ALA A 10 43.27 32.76 -40.92
N ALA A 11 42.11 33.27 -41.34
CA ALA A 11 41.60 34.66 -41.33
C ALA A 11 41.82 35.38 -42.68
N ALA A 12 40.93 36.35 -42.94
CA ALA A 12 40.92 37.40 -43.98
C ALA A 12 39.98 37.12 -45.17
N THR A 13 38.76 37.67 -45.24
CA THR A 13 38.28 39.07 -45.48
C THR A 13 38.10 39.46 -46.94
N GLY A 14 36.97 40.16 -47.19
CA GLY A 14 36.66 40.97 -48.37
C GLY A 14 35.93 40.17 -49.45
N SER A 15 34.88 40.61 -50.12
CA SER A 15 34.13 41.87 -50.30
C SER A 15 33.10 41.48 -51.39
N GLY A 16 31.93 42.05 -51.64
CA GLY A 16 31.21 43.26 -51.29
C GLY A 16 30.14 43.42 -52.40
N SER A 17 29.04 44.10 -52.08
CA SER A 17 28.01 44.67 -52.99
C SER A 17 26.95 43.72 -53.57
N ALA A 18 25.70 44.11 -53.81
CA ALA A 18 24.75 45.05 -53.19
C ALA A 18 23.45 44.96 -54.02
N ALA A 19 22.32 45.22 -53.34
CA ALA A 19 21.02 45.68 -53.86
C ALA A 19 20.08 44.67 -54.56
N GLY A 20 18.91 44.50 -53.94
CA GLY A 20 17.72 43.85 -54.50
C GLY A 20 16.61 43.74 -53.44
N SER A 21 15.96 44.86 -53.13
CA SER A 21 14.85 44.99 -52.18
C SER A 21 13.56 44.30 -52.66
N ALA A 22 12.94 43.47 -51.81
CA ALA A 22 11.51 43.19 -51.86
C ALA A 22 10.99 42.82 -50.46
N SER A 23 10.06 43.64 -49.98
CA SER A 23 9.43 43.62 -48.66
C SER A 23 8.51 42.41 -48.48
N GLN A 24 8.64 41.67 -47.36
CA GLN A 24 7.59 40.80 -46.85
C GLN A 24 7.32 41.13 -45.37
N ALA A 25 6.04 41.30 -45.08
CA ALA A 25 5.51 41.76 -43.81
C ALA A 25 5.70 40.72 -42.69
N GLU A 26 6.20 41.17 -41.53
CA GLU A 26 6.18 40.42 -40.27
C GLU A 26 4.74 40.25 -39.78
N GLN A 27 4.33 38.99 -39.58
CA GLN A 27 3.17 38.66 -38.75
C GLN A 27 3.64 38.49 -37.30
N PRO A 28 2.92 39.03 -36.29
CA PRO A 28 3.32 38.88 -34.89
C PRO A 28 3.00 37.46 -34.37
N GLU A 29 3.98 36.83 -33.72
CA GLU A 29 3.81 35.60 -32.93
C GLU A 29 2.78 35.82 -31.79
N PRO A 30 1.99 34.80 -31.42
CA PRO A 30 1.05 34.90 -30.31
C PRO A 30 1.81 35.02 -28.97
N PRO A 31 1.32 35.79 -27.99
CA PRO A 31 2.02 35.97 -26.72
C PRO A 31 2.11 34.64 -25.96
N GLN A 32 3.31 34.28 -25.53
CA GLN A 32 3.52 33.21 -24.56
C GLN A 32 2.79 33.59 -23.25
N GLU A 33 1.84 32.76 -22.83
CA GLU A 33 1.16 32.92 -21.54
C GLU A 33 2.19 32.82 -20.41
N VAL A 34 2.54 33.96 -19.83
CA VAL A 34 3.39 34.02 -18.64
C VAL A 34 2.63 33.34 -17.51
N GLN A 35 3.13 32.20 -17.03
CA GLN A 35 2.62 31.57 -15.80
C GLN A 35 2.95 32.50 -14.62
N ILE A 36 1.96 33.30 -14.22
CA ILE A 36 2.06 34.20 -13.08
C ILE A 36 2.03 33.34 -11.81
N HIS A 37 3.10 33.39 -11.03
CA HIS A 37 3.21 32.70 -9.75
C HIS A 37 2.10 33.18 -8.80
N PRO A 38 1.46 32.32 -7.98
CA PRO A 38 0.31 32.68 -7.14
C PRO A 38 0.54 33.87 -6.18
N HIS A 39 1.80 34.21 -5.90
CA HIS A 39 2.20 35.34 -5.05
C HIS A 39 2.41 36.68 -5.80
N ASP A 40 2.44 36.66 -7.14
CA ASP A 40 2.65 37.86 -7.98
C ASP A 40 1.33 38.46 -8.48
N GLN A 41 0.18 37.91 -8.07
CA GLN A 41 -1.11 38.53 -8.33
C GLN A 41 -1.26 39.80 -7.48
N PRO A 42 -1.69 40.94 -8.08
CA PRO A 42 -1.86 42.19 -7.35
C PRO A 42 -2.78 41.95 -6.16
N ILE A 43 -2.39 42.40 -4.95
CA ILE A 43 -3.03 42.11 -3.65
C ILE A 43 -4.55 42.17 -3.80
N THR A 44 -5.13 41.02 -4.13
CA THR A 44 -6.56 40.89 -4.34
C THR A 44 -7.16 40.97 -2.96
N ASN A 45 -8.15 41.83 -2.79
CA ASN A 45 -8.90 41.96 -1.55
C ASN A 45 -9.18 40.57 -0.93
N CYS A 46 -8.56 40.27 0.22
CA CYS A 46 -8.60 38.94 0.84
C CYS A 46 -10.03 38.49 1.17
N TYR A 47 -10.92 39.45 1.45
CA TYR A 47 -12.33 39.20 1.68
C TYR A 47 -13.04 38.79 0.39
N GLN A 48 -12.77 39.46 -0.73
CA GLN A 48 -13.29 39.06 -2.04
C GLN A 48 -12.78 37.67 -2.46
N LEU A 49 -11.50 37.38 -2.20
CA LEU A 49 -10.91 36.05 -2.43
C LEU A 49 -11.64 34.98 -1.62
N PHE A 50 -11.83 35.20 -0.31
CA PHE A 50 -12.58 34.29 0.55
C PHE A 50 -14.02 34.05 0.05
N LEU A 51 -14.74 35.11 -0.32
CA LEU A 51 -16.09 34.98 -0.86
C LEU A 51 -16.14 34.19 -2.16
N ASN A 52 -15.16 34.37 -3.05
CA ASN A 52 -15.05 33.63 -4.30
C ASN A 52 -14.80 32.14 -4.04
N ILE A 53 -13.88 31.80 -3.14
CA ILE A 53 -13.60 30.42 -2.71
C ILE A 53 -14.87 29.77 -2.15
N ARG A 54 -15.57 30.44 -1.24
CA ARG A 54 -16.82 29.93 -0.65
C ARG A 54 -17.91 29.70 -1.70
N LYS A 55 -18.06 30.58 -2.69
CA LYS A 55 -19.01 30.41 -3.81
C LYS A 55 -18.65 29.20 -4.68
N GLN A 56 -17.37 28.99 -5.00
CA GLN A 56 -16.91 27.84 -5.77
C GLN A 56 -17.16 26.52 -5.04
N ILE A 57 -16.82 26.46 -3.75
CA ILE A 57 -17.09 25.30 -2.88
C ILE A 57 -18.58 25.00 -2.83
N ALA A 58 -19.42 26.01 -2.60
CA ALA A 58 -20.88 25.83 -2.56
C ALA A 58 -21.42 25.29 -3.88
N LYS A 59 -20.94 25.80 -5.03
CA LYS A 59 -21.32 25.30 -6.36
C LYS A 59 -20.93 23.84 -6.54
N ARG A 60 -19.73 23.44 -6.13
CA ARG A 60 -19.25 22.05 -6.20
C ARG A 60 -20.07 21.13 -5.30
N ARG A 61 -20.30 21.52 -4.04
CA ARG A 61 -21.07 20.73 -3.06
C ARG A 61 -22.49 20.44 -3.53
N ARG A 62 -23.14 21.39 -4.23
CA ARG A 62 -24.46 21.17 -4.83
C ARG A 62 -24.50 20.03 -5.84
N GLY A 63 -23.37 19.73 -6.49
CA GLY A 63 -23.24 18.63 -7.44
C GLY A 63 -22.75 17.31 -6.83
N LEU A 64 -22.45 17.27 -5.53
CA LEU A 64 -22.05 16.03 -4.86
C LEU A 64 -23.29 15.28 -4.36
N PHE A 65 -23.34 13.99 -4.66
CA PHE A 65 -24.39 13.09 -4.19
C PHE A 65 -23.82 11.73 -3.78
N PRO A 66 -24.54 10.95 -2.96
CA PRO A 66 -24.17 9.58 -2.64
C PRO A 66 -24.11 8.72 -3.92
N VAL A 67 -22.94 8.17 -4.23
CA VAL A 67 -22.75 7.25 -5.35
C VAL A 67 -22.66 5.83 -4.81
N GLN A 68 -23.52 4.94 -5.31
CA GLN A 68 -23.54 3.54 -4.89
C GLN A 68 -22.73 2.68 -5.88
N PRO A 69 -21.61 2.07 -5.45
CA PRO A 69 -20.86 1.16 -6.29
C PRO A 69 -21.59 -0.18 -6.49
N LYS A 70 -21.31 -0.83 -7.61
CA LYS A 70 -21.74 -2.22 -7.82
C LYS A 70 -20.91 -3.13 -6.90
N PRO A 71 -21.55 -4.11 -6.23
CA PRO A 71 -20.83 -5.05 -5.37
C PRO A 71 -19.84 -5.89 -6.20
N PRO A 72 -18.61 -6.13 -5.69
CA PRO A 72 -17.67 -7.05 -6.31
C PRO A 72 -18.20 -8.49 -6.37
N GLN A 73 -17.56 -9.32 -7.19
CA GLN A 73 -17.79 -10.77 -7.17
C GLN A 73 -17.45 -11.35 -5.79
N GLY A 74 -18.24 -12.33 -5.34
CA GLY A 74 -18.05 -12.96 -4.03
C GLY A 74 -18.28 -12.03 -2.84
N PHE A 75 -18.82 -10.82 -3.03
CA PHE A 75 -18.95 -9.82 -1.96
C PHE A 75 -19.64 -10.38 -0.70
N LYS A 76 -20.67 -11.22 -0.84
CA LYS A 76 -21.37 -11.82 0.32
C LYS A 76 -20.47 -12.77 1.13
N ASP A 77 -19.49 -13.39 0.47
CA ASP A 77 -18.57 -14.34 1.06
C ASP A 77 -17.34 -13.68 1.68
N TYR A 78 -17.20 -12.36 1.53
CA TYR A 78 -16.13 -11.59 2.12
C TYR A 78 -16.10 -11.78 3.64
N LEU A 79 -14.89 -11.92 4.17
CA LEU A 79 -14.62 -12.05 5.59
C LEU A 79 -15.21 -10.88 6.38
N MET A 80 -15.16 -9.66 5.83
CA MET A 80 -15.78 -8.48 6.45
C MET A 80 -17.31 -8.57 6.57
N ASN A 81 -17.97 -9.30 5.66
CA ASN A 81 -19.43 -9.43 5.64
C ASN A 81 -19.90 -10.64 6.47
N ARG A 82 -19.14 -11.72 6.45
CA ARG A 82 -19.39 -12.91 7.26
C ARG A 82 -19.04 -12.70 8.73
N CYS A 83 -18.15 -11.75 9.02
CA CYS A 83 -17.68 -11.44 10.38
C CYS A 83 -17.10 -12.65 11.11
N THR A 84 -16.54 -13.63 10.38
CA THR A 84 -15.96 -14.87 10.93
C THR A 84 -14.48 -14.74 11.27
N TYR A 85 -13.90 -13.55 11.13
CA TYR A 85 -12.50 -13.29 11.44
C TYR A 85 -12.23 -13.25 12.95
N VAL A 86 -11.02 -13.62 13.32
CA VAL A 86 -10.43 -13.60 14.65
C VAL A 86 -9.62 -12.31 14.80
N LEU A 87 -10.15 -11.36 15.58
CA LEU A 87 -9.32 -10.24 16.06
C LEU A 87 -8.57 -10.63 17.33
N ALA A 88 -7.42 -9.98 17.55
CA ALA A 88 -6.66 -10.12 18.79
C ALA A 88 -7.58 -9.91 20.00
N GLY A 89 -7.66 -10.90 20.89
CA GLY A 89 -8.49 -10.87 22.10
C GLY A 89 -9.85 -11.58 22.03
N SER A 90 -10.24 -12.14 20.87
CA SER A 90 -11.55 -12.79 20.70
C SER A 90 -11.61 -14.29 21.03
N ARG A 91 -10.47 -14.99 21.15
CA ARG A 91 -10.40 -16.42 21.49
C ARG A 91 -9.76 -16.66 22.87
N PRO A 92 -10.17 -17.75 23.57
CA PRO A 92 -9.51 -18.15 24.81
C PRO A 92 -8.01 -18.42 24.58
N THR A 93 -7.20 -17.86 25.46
CA THR A 93 -5.74 -17.76 25.39
C THR A 93 -5.01 -19.06 25.72
N THR A 94 -5.74 -20.13 26.02
CA THR A 94 -5.16 -21.37 26.57
C THR A 94 -5.07 -22.46 25.50
N PRO A 95 -3.85 -22.92 25.14
CA PRO A 95 -3.69 -24.05 24.25
C PRO A 95 -4.22 -25.33 24.88
N ASN A 96 -4.75 -26.23 24.05
CA ASN A 96 -4.95 -27.62 24.46
C ASN A 96 -3.59 -28.34 24.33
N ILE A 97 -2.96 -28.62 25.48
CA ILE A 97 -1.61 -29.19 25.53
C ILE A 97 -1.71 -30.72 25.53
N ASN A 98 -1.30 -31.33 24.42
CA ASN A 98 -1.13 -32.79 24.34
C ASN A 98 0.34 -33.13 24.59
N TYR A 99 0.61 -33.85 25.67
CA TYR A 99 1.96 -34.29 26.02
C TYR A 99 2.35 -35.56 25.25
N PRO A 100 3.59 -35.67 24.75
CA PRO A 100 4.14 -36.94 24.26
C PRO A 100 4.12 -38.02 25.34
N GLN A 101 3.82 -39.28 24.97
CA GLN A 101 3.62 -40.38 25.92
C GLN A 101 4.87 -40.70 26.78
N ASN A 102 6.07 -40.43 26.25
CA ASN A 102 7.34 -40.75 26.91
C ASN A 102 8.00 -39.55 27.60
N LEU A 103 7.27 -38.45 27.84
CA LEU A 103 7.87 -37.21 28.33
C LEU A 103 8.20 -37.28 29.85
N PRO A 104 9.47 -37.13 30.27
CA PRO A 104 9.84 -37.12 31.68
C PRO A 104 9.11 -36.00 32.45
N PRO A 105 8.60 -36.26 33.67
CA PRO A 105 7.90 -35.27 34.48
C PRO A 105 8.64 -33.93 34.63
N PRO A 106 9.97 -33.89 34.85
CA PRO A 106 10.69 -32.62 35.06
C PRO A 106 10.81 -31.73 33.80
N ILE A 107 10.50 -32.26 32.61
CA ILE A 107 10.52 -31.51 31.34
C ILE A 107 9.11 -31.05 30.94
N LYS A 108 8.05 -31.57 31.58
CA LYS A 108 6.65 -31.22 31.24
C LYS A 108 6.35 -29.73 31.38
N ASP A 109 6.97 -29.07 32.34
CA ASP A 109 6.81 -27.62 32.54
C ASP A 109 7.39 -26.82 31.37
N LEU A 110 8.59 -27.19 30.91
CA LEU A 110 9.21 -26.59 29.73
C LEU A 110 8.36 -26.84 28.48
N PHE A 111 7.90 -28.07 28.28
CA PHE A 111 7.02 -28.39 27.14
C PHE A 111 5.75 -27.55 27.13
N THR A 112 5.16 -27.34 28.32
CA THR A 112 3.95 -26.52 28.50
C THR A 112 4.22 -25.06 28.13
N GLU A 113 5.35 -24.51 28.56
CA GLU A 113 5.76 -23.14 28.23
C GLU A 113 6.03 -22.98 26.73
N GLN A 114 6.78 -23.91 26.14
CA GLN A 114 7.05 -23.91 24.70
C GLN A 114 5.78 -24.05 23.86
N GLU A 115 4.81 -24.87 24.29
CA GLU A 115 3.52 -25.01 23.60
C GLU A 115 2.66 -23.75 23.67
N LYS A 116 2.72 -23.01 24.79
CA LYS A 116 2.08 -21.69 24.89
C LYS A 116 2.66 -20.70 23.87
N GLU A 117 3.98 -20.66 23.72
CA GLU A 117 4.62 -19.78 22.73
C GLU A 117 4.31 -20.21 21.29
N ARG A 118 4.31 -21.52 20.99
CA ARG A 118 3.89 -22.03 19.66
C ARG A 118 2.44 -21.68 19.36
N TYR A 119 1.54 -21.82 20.34
CA TYR A 119 0.14 -21.43 20.18
C TYR A 119 -0.04 -19.94 19.98
N ARG A 120 0.72 -19.12 20.71
CA ARG A 120 0.75 -17.66 20.54
C ARG A 120 1.16 -17.30 19.11
N LEU A 121 2.24 -17.88 18.61
CA LEU A 121 2.73 -17.65 17.25
C LEU A 121 1.71 -18.07 16.19
N ARG A 122 1.13 -19.27 16.29
CA ARG A 122 0.07 -19.74 15.37
C ARG A 122 -1.13 -18.79 15.35
N THR A 123 -1.55 -18.35 16.54
CA THR A 123 -2.68 -17.42 16.66
C THR A 123 -2.35 -16.07 16.01
N GLN A 124 -1.14 -15.56 16.23
CA GLN A 124 -0.66 -14.34 15.58
C GLN A 124 -0.67 -14.47 14.05
N HIS A 125 -0.13 -15.57 13.49
CA HIS A 125 -0.11 -15.81 12.06
C HIS A 125 -1.51 -15.85 11.44
N VAL A 126 -2.48 -16.49 12.10
CA VAL A 126 -3.88 -16.51 11.67
C VAL A 126 -4.48 -15.11 11.64
N ILE A 127 -4.29 -14.34 12.72
CA ILE A 127 -4.79 -12.95 12.81
C ILE A 127 -4.19 -12.09 11.71
N GLU A 128 -2.89 -12.23 11.43
CA GLU A 128 -2.22 -11.46 10.39
C GLU A 128 -2.71 -11.82 8.99
N LYS A 129 -2.94 -13.10 8.71
CA LYS A 129 -3.57 -13.57 7.46
C LYS A 129 -4.96 -12.98 7.28
N GLU A 130 -5.81 -13.03 8.30
CA GLU A 130 -7.16 -12.47 8.22
C GLU A 130 -7.16 -10.95 8.08
N LYS A 131 -6.25 -10.24 8.75
CA LYS A 131 -6.05 -8.79 8.55
C LYS A 131 -5.64 -8.46 7.12
N LEU A 132 -4.80 -9.29 6.51
CA LEU A 132 -4.40 -9.14 5.12
C LEU A 132 -5.61 -9.27 4.20
N VAL A 133 -6.42 -10.33 4.37
CA VAL A 133 -7.67 -10.54 3.62
C VAL A 133 -8.61 -9.35 3.78
N LEU A 134 -8.89 -8.91 5.01
CA LEU A 134 -9.74 -7.74 5.25
C LEU A 134 -9.22 -6.47 4.56
N SER A 135 -7.90 -6.29 4.50
CA SER A 135 -7.28 -5.13 3.86
C SER A 135 -7.43 -5.18 2.34
N VAL A 136 -7.27 -6.37 1.73
CA VAL A 136 -7.50 -6.62 0.30
C VAL A 136 -8.96 -6.33 -0.05
N GLU A 137 -9.90 -6.93 0.67
CA GLU A 137 -11.33 -6.76 0.45
C GLU A 137 -11.73 -5.27 0.52
N GLN A 138 -11.24 -4.53 1.52
CA GLN A 138 -11.49 -3.10 1.63
C GLN A 138 -10.90 -2.29 0.46
N GLU A 139 -9.70 -2.64 0.00
CA GLU A 139 -9.06 -1.99 -1.14
C GLU A 139 -9.89 -2.18 -2.42
N ILE A 140 -10.37 -3.40 -2.67
CA ILE A 140 -11.24 -3.71 -3.81
C ILE A 140 -12.52 -2.88 -3.76
N LEU A 141 -13.14 -2.73 -2.58
CA LEU A 141 -14.29 -1.86 -2.40
C LEU A 141 -13.97 -0.38 -2.69
N ARG A 142 -12.78 0.10 -2.29
CA ARG A 142 -12.32 1.46 -2.62
C ARG A 142 -12.15 1.64 -4.14
N VAL A 143 -11.62 0.65 -4.85
CA VAL A 143 -11.49 0.67 -6.33
C VAL A 143 -12.86 0.72 -6.99
N HIS A 144 -13.81 -0.12 -6.56
CA HIS A 144 -15.19 -0.09 -7.05
C HIS A 144 -15.88 1.25 -6.74
N GLY A 145 -15.68 1.80 -5.54
CA GLY A 145 -16.17 3.13 -5.17
C GLY A 145 -15.57 4.24 -6.05
N ARG A 146 -14.29 4.16 -6.40
CA ARG A 146 -13.63 5.09 -7.33
C ARG A 146 -14.22 4.97 -8.73
N ALA A 147 -14.40 3.76 -9.23
CA ALA A 147 -14.98 3.49 -10.55
C ALA A 147 -16.42 4.00 -10.66
N ALA A 148 -17.25 3.73 -9.66
CA ALA A 148 -18.63 4.20 -9.62
C ALA A 148 -18.72 5.74 -9.62
N ARG A 149 -17.84 6.42 -8.86
CA ARG A 149 -17.73 7.88 -8.90
C ARG A 149 -17.32 8.41 -10.27
N ALA A 150 -16.37 7.75 -10.94
CA ALA A 150 -15.97 8.12 -12.30
C ALA A 150 -17.14 7.97 -13.30
N LEU A 151 -17.91 6.89 -13.22
CA LEU A 151 -19.14 6.69 -14.01
C LEU A 151 -20.21 7.75 -13.73
N ALA A 152 -20.34 8.17 -12.47
CA ALA A 152 -21.24 9.23 -12.04
C ALA A 152 -20.71 10.66 -12.32
N ASN A 153 -19.57 10.79 -13.02
CA ASN A 153 -18.89 12.04 -13.32
C ASN A 153 -18.55 12.89 -12.07
N GLN A 154 -18.32 12.24 -10.93
CA GLN A 154 -18.02 12.86 -9.64
C GLN A 154 -16.55 12.59 -9.27
N SER A 155 -15.70 13.62 -9.10
CA SER A 155 -14.29 13.36 -8.70
C SER A 155 -14.15 13.06 -7.21
N LEU A 156 -14.95 13.69 -6.37
CA LEU A 156 -14.84 13.61 -4.91
C LEU A 156 -15.92 12.70 -4.31
N PRO A 157 -15.62 11.98 -3.23
CA PRO A 157 -16.65 11.25 -2.50
C PRO A 157 -17.62 12.21 -1.81
N PHE A 158 -18.90 11.87 -1.80
CA PHE A 158 -19.86 12.54 -0.92
C PHE A 158 -19.62 12.03 0.50
N SER A 159 -18.85 12.77 1.28
CA SER A 159 -18.41 12.36 2.62
C SER A 159 -18.23 13.55 3.54
N VAL A 160 -18.31 13.29 4.85
CA VAL A 160 -18.02 14.29 5.89
C VAL A 160 -16.60 14.85 5.72
N CYS A 161 -15.61 14.00 5.44
CA CYS A 161 -14.23 14.45 5.23
C CYS A 161 -14.09 15.43 4.05
N THR A 162 -14.85 15.22 2.96
CA THR A 162 -14.87 16.16 1.83
C THR A 162 -15.48 17.51 2.21
N ILE A 163 -16.55 17.49 3.01
CA ILE A 163 -17.17 18.71 3.54
C ILE A 163 -16.19 19.44 4.44
N LEU A 164 -15.63 18.78 5.46
CA LEU A 164 -14.71 19.41 6.41
C LEU A 164 -13.47 20.00 5.73
N ARG A 165 -12.86 19.26 4.79
CA ARG A 165 -11.78 19.78 3.96
C ARG A 165 -12.21 21.06 3.24
N ASP A 166 -13.36 21.04 2.57
CA ASP A 166 -13.90 22.21 1.88
C ASP A 166 -14.25 23.38 2.84
N GLU A 167 -14.26 23.21 4.16
CA GLU A 167 -14.47 24.32 5.10
C GLU A 167 -13.18 25.08 5.47
N GLU A 168 -12.03 24.46 5.24
CA GLU A 168 -10.72 25.03 5.50
C GLU A 168 -10.43 26.19 4.54
N VAL A 169 -9.98 27.31 5.11
CA VAL A 169 -9.83 28.61 4.43
C VAL A 169 -8.77 28.59 3.31
N TYR A 170 -7.83 27.64 3.37
CA TYR A 170 -6.70 27.53 2.43
C TYR A 170 -6.93 26.54 1.28
N ASN A 171 -8.10 25.91 1.18
CA ASN A 171 -8.41 25.05 0.03
C ASN A 171 -8.77 25.91 -1.20
N LEU A 172 -7.74 26.57 -1.73
CA LEU A 172 -7.77 27.24 -3.03
C LEU A 172 -7.90 26.16 -4.09
N ILE A 173 -9.07 26.12 -4.71
CA ILE A 173 -9.28 25.34 -5.92
C ILE A 173 -8.64 26.14 -7.04
N THR A 174 -7.48 25.71 -7.52
CA THR A 174 -6.89 26.33 -8.68
C THR A 174 -7.62 25.86 -9.95
N PRO A 175 -7.76 26.71 -10.98
CA PRO A 175 -8.37 26.34 -12.26
C PRO A 175 -7.74 25.09 -12.89
N GLU A 176 -6.42 24.93 -12.74
CA GLU A 176 -5.65 23.80 -13.26
C GLU A 176 -6.06 22.49 -12.58
N GLN A 177 -6.40 22.54 -11.29
CA GLN A 177 -6.89 21.38 -10.56
C GLN A 177 -8.29 20.96 -11.03
N GLU A 178 -9.16 21.91 -11.37
CA GLU A 178 -10.48 21.59 -11.96
C GLU A 178 -10.37 20.99 -13.37
N GLU A 179 -9.42 21.49 -14.17
CA GLU A 179 -9.16 20.95 -15.50
C GLU A 179 -8.58 19.53 -15.43
N LYS A 180 -7.64 19.28 -14.51
CA LYS A 180 -7.09 17.94 -14.25
C LYS A 180 -8.19 16.95 -13.83
N ASP A 181 -9.07 17.37 -12.93
CA ASP A 181 -10.22 16.56 -12.50
C ASP A 181 -11.16 16.22 -13.66
N ARG A 182 -11.41 17.19 -14.56
CA ARG A 182 -12.23 16.99 -15.76
C ARG A 182 -11.55 16.05 -16.75
N ASN A 183 -10.25 16.20 -17.01
CA ASN A 183 -9.48 15.33 -17.91
C ASN A 183 -9.40 13.89 -17.40
N ALA A 184 -9.24 13.69 -16.09
CA ALA A 184 -9.23 12.36 -15.49
C ALA A 184 -10.57 11.63 -15.67
N ARG A 185 -11.70 12.36 -15.60
CA ARG A 185 -13.05 11.81 -15.83
C ARG A 185 -13.23 11.36 -17.28
N SER A 186 -12.83 12.18 -18.25
CA SER A 186 -12.98 11.88 -19.68
C SER A 186 -12.22 10.62 -20.15
N ARG A 187 -11.20 10.20 -19.40
CA ARG A 187 -10.35 9.04 -19.74
C ARG A 187 -10.81 7.73 -19.12
N TYR A 188 -11.77 7.77 -18.18
CA TYR A 188 -12.23 6.56 -17.53
C TYR A 188 -12.92 5.61 -18.52
N ASN A 189 -12.56 4.34 -18.45
CA ASN A 189 -13.19 3.25 -19.20
C ASN A 189 -13.00 1.91 -18.46
N GLY A 190 -13.67 0.86 -18.93
CA GLY A 190 -13.59 -0.47 -18.31
C GLY A 190 -12.19 -1.08 -18.25
N ARG A 191 -11.31 -0.80 -19.23
CA ARG A 191 -9.92 -1.28 -19.22
C ARG A 191 -9.13 -0.63 -18.09
N LEU A 192 -9.33 0.65 -17.85
CA LEU A 192 -8.67 1.36 -16.75
C LEU A 192 -9.11 0.81 -15.38
N PHE A 193 -10.39 0.43 -15.24
CA PHE A 193 -10.89 -0.22 -14.04
C PHE A 193 -10.22 -1.58 -13.79
N LEU A 194 -10.09 -2.42 -14.83
CA LEU A 194 -9.38 -3.71 -14.72
C LEU A 194 -7.90 -3.51 -14.36
N SER A 195 -7.24 -2.49 -14.92
CA SER A 195 -5.86 -2.15 -14.55
C SER A 195 -5.74 -1.80 -13.08
N TRP A 196 -6.67 -1.04 -12.50
CA TRP A 196 -6.63 -0.73 -11.07
C TRP A 196 -6.85 -1.95 -10.18
N LEU A 197 -7.65 -2.92 -10.61
CA LEU A 197 -7.80 -4.19 -9.88
C LEU A 197 -6.51 -5.00 -9.96
N GLN A 198 -5.88 -5.06 -11.12
CA GLN A 198 -4.57 -5.71 -11.27
C GLN A 198 -3.51 -5.08 -10.37
N ASP A 199 -3.45 -3.74 -10.30
CA ASP A 199 -2.52 -3.03 -9.40
C ASP A 199 -2.75 -3.41 -7.92
N VAL A 200 -4.01 -3.68 -7.54
CA VAL A 200 -4.37 -4.14 -6.21
C VAL A 200 -3.91 -5.58 -5.99
N ASP A 201 -4.18 -6.47 -6.94
CA ASP A 201 -3.77 -7.89 -6.88
C ASP A 201 -2.24 -8.01 -6.79
N ASP A 202 -1.49 -7.36 -7.68
CA ASP A 202 -0.03 -7.37 -7.71
C ASP A 202 0.56 -6.83 -6.39
N LYS A 203 -0.03 -5.74 -5.86
CA LYS A 203 0.39 -5.14 -4.60
C LYS A 203 0.23 -6.13 -3.43
N TRP A 204 -0.94 -6.76 -3.33
CA TRP A 204 -1.25 -7.63 -2.20
C TRP A 204 -0.58 -8.99 -2.30
N GLU A 205 -0.35 -9.51 -3.50
CA GLU A 205 0.43 -10.74 -3.69
C GLU A 205 1.87 -10.53 -3.23
N LYS A 206 2.48 -9.39 -3.57
CA LYS A 206 3.80 -9.03 -3.05
C LYS A 206 3.81 -8.93 -1.52
N ILE A 207 2.79 -8.32 -0.91
CA ILE A 207 2.72 -8.22 0.56
C ILE A 207 2.52 -9.60 1.20
N LYS A 208 1.70 -10.47 0.59
CA LYS A 208 1.49 -11.86 1.02
C LYS A 208 2.80 -12.64 1.03
N GLU A 209 3.57 -12.57 -0.04
CA GLU A 209 4.88 -13.24 -0.15
C GLU A 209 5.83 -12.82 0.99
N HIS A 210 5.97 -11.50 1.22
CA HIS A 210 6.80 -11.00 2.32
C HIS A 210 6.31 -11.44 3.71
N MET A 211 4.99 -11.49 3.91
CA MET A 211 4.40 -11.96 5.16
C MET A 211 4.69 -13.45 5.39
N LEU A 212 4.54 -14.29 4.36
CA LEU A 212 4.81 -15.73 4.44
C LEU A 212 6.29 -16.01 4.74
N LEU A 213 7.20 -15.31 4.06
CA LEU A 213 8.63 -15.41 4.35
C LEU A 213 8.94 -15.03 5.81
N ARG A 214 8.30 -13.97 6.33
CA ARG A 214 8.43 -13.61 7.75
C ARG A 214 7.90 -14.71 8.66
N HIS A 215 6.72 -15.25 8.39
CA HIS A 215 6.11 -16.32 9.19
C HIS A 215 7.00 -17.57 9.24
N HIS A 216 7.62 -17.94 8.10
CA HIS A 216 8.62 -19.02 8.05
C HIS A 216 9.81 -18.72 8.96
N ASN A 217 10.44 -17.55 8.81
CA ASN A 217 11.58 -17.16 9.64
C ASN A 217 11.23 -17.14 11.13
N GLU A 218 10.04 -16.67 11.51
CA GLU A 218 9.56 -16.67 12.89
C GLU A 218 9.37 -18.10 13.43
N ALA A 219 8.77 -19.00 12.63
CA ALA A 219 8.56 -20.39 13.00
C ALA A 219 9.89 -21.16 13.16
N GLU A 220 10.83 -20.96 12.24
CA GLU A 220 12.17 -21.55 12.29
C GLU A 220 12.98 -21.01 13.48
N SER A 221 12.94 -19.69 13.71
CA SER A 221 13.64 -19.05 14.83
C SER A 221 13.09 -19.55 16.17
N LEU A 222 11.77 -19.64 16.32
CA LEU A 222 11.16 -20.19 17.54
C LEU A 222 11.54 -21.65 17.74
N HIS A 223 11.48 -22.46 16.68
CA HIS A 223 11.87 -23.87 16.76
C HIS A 223 13.34 -24.03 17.17
N ALA A 224 14.26 -23.24 16.61
CA ALA A 224 15.68 -23.27 16.96
C ALA A 224 15.93 -22.93 18.44
N VAL A 225 15.30 -21.87 18.95
CA VAL A 225 15.38 -21.49 20.38
C VAL A 225 14.84 -22.60 21.26
N GLN A 226 13.66 -23.13 20.94
CA GLN A 226 13.04 -24.20 21.72
C GLN A 226 13.85 -25.49 21.72
N LYS A 227 14.52 -25.82 20.61
CA LYS A 227 15.43 -26.96 20.53
C LYS A 227 16.64 -26.76 21.44
N MET A 228 17.25 -25.58 21.40
CA MET A 228 18.38 -25.22 22.25
C MET A 228 18.02 -25.28 23.75
N ASP A 229 16.88 -24.71 24.14
CA ASP A 229 16.39 -24.75 25.52
C ASP A 229 16.12 -26.19 25.98
N TRP A 230 15.62 -27.03 25.08
CA TRP A 230 15.39 -28.44 25.35
C TRP A 230 16.69 -29.21 25.59
N GLU A 231 17.70 -29.01 24.75
CA GLU A 231 19.03 -29.60 24.94
C GLU A 231 19.62 -29.18 26.28
N TRP A 232 19.49 -27.90 26.63
CA TRP A 232 19.96 -27.37 27.90
C TRP A 232 19.24 -28.02 29.08
N LYS A 233 17.90 -28.14 29.01
CA LYS A 233 17.09 -28.77 30.06
C LYS A 233 17.44 -30.24 30.26
N MET A 234 17.70 -30.98 29.18
CA MET A 234 18.16 -32.37 29.26
C MET A 234 19.50 -32.49 29.98
N LYS A 235 20.45 -31.58 29.71
CA LYS A 235 21.76 -31.54 30.38
C LYS A 235 21.65 -31.15 31.85
N GLU A 236 20.78 -30.18 32.18
CA GLU A 236 20.50 -29.77 33.57
C GLU A 236 19.98 -30.95 34.41
N LEU A 237 19.07 -31.74 33.84
CA LEU A 237 18.46 -32.89 34.49
C LEU A 237 19.31 -34.16 34.45
N SER A 238 20.55 -34.07 33.94
CA SER A 238 21.47 -35.22 33.78
C SER A 238 20.88 -36.38 32.94
N LEU A 239 19.95 -36.07 32.03
CA LEU A 239 19.34 -37.03 31.11
C LEU A 239 20.23 -37.31 29.89
N CYS A 240 21.28 -36.50 29.69
CA CYS A 240 22.33 -36.71 28.70
C CYS A 240 23.67 -36.19 29.23
N ASP A 241 24.78 -36.72 28.70
CA ASP A 241 26.12 -36.28 29.05
C ASP A 241 26.33 -34.81 28.63
N ARG A 242 27.02 -34.01 29.45
CA ARG A 242 27.20 -32.56 29.24
C ARG A 242 27.92 -32.24 27.93
N LYS A 243 28.75 -33.16 27.45
CA LYS A 243 29.51 -33.04 26.20
C LYS A 243 28.78 -33.61 24.97
N SER A 244 27.65 -34.27 25.17
CA SER A 244 26.86 -34.88 24.10
C SER A 244 25.86 -33.89 23.49
N THR A 245 25.61 -34.03 22.18
CA THR A 245 24.49 -33.42 21.48
C THR A 245 23.34 -34.45 21.45
N PRO A 246 22.32 -34.32 22.32
CA PRO A 246 21.25 -35.30 22.38
C PRO A 246 20.43 -35.27 21.07
N LYS A 247 20.07 -36.45 20.55
CA LYS A 247 19.07 -36.53 19.47
C LYS A 247 17.69 -36.23 20.05
N ILE A 248 17.18 -35.05 19.77
CA ILE A 248 15.82 -34.64 20.15
C ILE A 248 14.85 -35.19 19.10
N GLU A 249 13.87 -35.98 19.53
CA GLU A 249 12.76 -36.39 18.65
C GLU A 249 11.88 -35.17 18.29
N ASP A 250 11.41 -35.12 17.05
CA ASP A 250 10.58 -34.00 16.56
C ASP A 250 9.25 -33.85 17.32
N THR A 251 8.77 -34.92 17.94
CA THR A 251 7.58 -34.93 18.82
C THR A 251 7.78 -34.16 20.12
N HIS A 252 9.03 -34.03 20.59
CA HIS A 252 9.36 -33.31 21.83
C HIS A 252 9.41 -31.80 21.62
N VAL A 253 9.87 -31.35 20.45
CA VAL A 253 9.94 -29.93 20.08
C VAL A 253 9.36 -29.75 18.66
N PRO A 254 8.04 -29.76 18.50
CA PRO A 254 7.43 -29.65 17.18
C PRO A 254 7.61 -28.24 16.60
N MET A 255 7.82 -28.16 15.29
CA MET A 255 7.86 -26.90 14.55
C MET A 255 6.44 -26.36 14.32
N VAL A 256 6.28 -25.04 14.33
CA VAL A 256 5.03 -24.40 13.93
C VAL A 256 4.89 -24.53 12.41
N HIS A 257 3.81 -25.18 11.96
CA HIS A 257 3.50 -25.25 10.54
C HIS A 257 3.01 -23.88 10.03
N VAL A 258 3.62 -23.41 8.95
CA VAL A 258 3.16 -22.25 8.18
C VAL A 258 2.62 -22.78 6.86
N SER A 259 1.33 -22.52 6.60
CA SER A 259 0.68 -22.88 5.34
C SER A 259 0.83 -21.73 4.35
N ASP A 260 1.34 -22.03 3.16
CA ASP A 260 1.52 -21.06 2.06
C ASP A 260 0.25 -20.90 1.23
N ASP A 261 -0.54 -21.97 1.16
CA ASP A 261 -1.80 -22.04 0.42
C ASP A 261 -2.94 -21.41 1.21
N PHE A 262 -3.13 -20.10 1.06
CA PHE A 262 -4.37 -19.43 1.43
C PHE A 262 -4.75 -18.35 0.40
N ASP A 263 -6.04 -18.29 0.08
CA ASP A 263 -6.57 -17.36 -0.90
C ASP A 263 -6.87 -16.00 -0.27
N LEU A 264 -6.53 -14.92 -0.98
CA LEU A 264 -6.85 -13.55 -0.56
C LEU A 264 -8.30 -13.16 -0.84
N LEU A 265 -8.97 -13.89 -1.74
CA LEU A 265 -10.34 -13.64 -2.16
C LEU A 265 -11.13 -14.95 -2.20
N PRO A 266 -12.43 -14.92 -1.86
CA PRO A 266 -13.30 -16.06 -2.07
C PRO A 266 -13.46 -16.34 -3.58
N ALA A 267 -13.51 -17.63 -3.94
CA ALA A 267 -13.76 -18.10 -5.30
C ALA A 267 -15.16 -17.73 -5.82
#